data_AF-A0A958HRF2-F1
#
_entry.id   AF-A0A958HRF2-F1
#
_cell.length_a   1.000
_cell.length_b   1.000
_cell.length_c   1.000
_cell.angle_alpha   90.00
_cell.angle_beta   90.00
_cell.angle_gamma   90.00
#
_symmetry.space_group_name_H-M   'P 1'
#
loop_
_entity.id
_entity.type
_entity.pdbx_description
1 polymer ?
#
loop_
_entity_poly.entity_id
_entity_poly.type
_entity_poly.pdbx_seq_one_letter_code
_entity_poly.pdbx_strand_id
1 'polypeptide(L)'
;MADLSSDAGQLADLLRATVAAHHHAFIEVDGADPEWPIWYAAYLHARLPELQGVALTQSEWVFLLVLAEQRRLREGSNEHWPDYYASVFLEEIRQGNPLSAK
;
A
#
# COMPACT_ATOMS: atom_id res chain seq x y z
N MET A 1 -23.64 4.37 -2.34
CA MET A 1 -22.60 3.57 -3.01
C MET A 1 -21.33 4.39 -2.96
N ALA A 2 -20.41 4.09 -2.05
CA ALA A 2 -19.11 4.78 -2.01
C ALA A 2 -18.40 4.50 -3.34
N ASP A 3 -17.89 5.55 -3.97
CA ASP A 3 -17.29 5.49 -5.30
C ASP A 3 -15.96 4.73 -5.22
N LEU A 4 -15.99 3.44 -5.59
CA LEU A 4 -14.82 2.56 -5.61
C LEU A 4 -13.70 3.07 -6.53
N SER A 5 -14.04 3.91 -7.52
CA SER A 5 -13.06 4.54 -8.41
C SER A 5 -12.29 5.67 -7.69
N SER A 6 -12.90 6.30 -6.68
CA SER A 6 -12.31 7.39 -5.90
C SER A 6 -11.23 6.86 -4.95
N ASP A 7 -11.53 5.77 -4.23
CA ASP A 7 -10.62 5.23 -3.20
C ASP A 7 -9.40 4.54 -3.82
N ALA A 8 -9.60 3.81 -4.92
CA ALA A 8 -8.50 3.17 -5.65
C ALA A 8 -7.55 4.22 -6.27
N GLY A 9 -8.12 5.27 -6.86
CA GLY A 9 -7.36 6.37 -7.45
C GLY A 9 -6.56 7.14 -6.39
N GLN A 10 -7.20 7.51 -5.28
CA GLN A 10 -6.54 8.21 -4.17
C GLN A 10 -5.41 7.38 -3.56
N LEU A 11 -5.63 6.08 -3.37
CA LEU A 11 -4.61 5.18 -2.84
C LEU A 11 -3.45 5.02 -3.82
N ALA A 12 -3.72 4.86 -5.11
CA ALA A 12 -2.69 4.76 -6.14
C ALA A 12 -1.88 6.07 -6.26
N ASP A 13 -2.53 7.24 -6.16
CA ASP A 13 -1.84 8.54 -6.12
C ASP A 13 -0.96 8.68 -4.89
N LEU A 14 -1.45 8.26 -3.72
CA LEU A 14 -0.66 8.27 -2.49
C LEU A 14 0.54 7.32 -2.60
N LEU A 15 0.37 6.12 -3.16
CA LEU A 15 1.45 5.17 -3.41
C LEU A 15 2.51 5.77 -4.36
N ARG A 16 2.09 6.42 -5.45
CA ARG A 16 2.99 7.15 -6.37
C ARG A 16 3.78 8.25 -5.64
N ALA A 17 3.10 9.05 -4.82
CA ALA A 17 3.76 10.10 -4.02
C ALA A 17 4.73 9.51 -2.97
N THR A 18 4.42 8.32 -2.44
CA THR A 18 5.26 7.62 -1.46
C THR A 18 6.60 7.20 -2.05
N VAL A 19 6.65 6.83 -3.34
CA VAL A 19 7.91 6.52 -4.04
C VAL A 19 8.87 7.71 -4.01
N ALA A 20 8.37 8.87 -4.43
CA ALA A 20 9.20 10.08 -4.47
C ALA A 20 9.69 10.47 -3.07
N ALA A 21 8.83 10.33 -2.06
CA ALA A 21 9.18 10.62 -0.68
C ALA A 21 10.21 9.63 -0.12
N HIS A 22 10.06 8.33 -0.40
CA HIS A 22 10.99 7.28 0.03
C HIS A 22 12.36 7.45 -0.63
N HIS A 23 12.40 7.65 -1.94
CA HIS A 23 13.65 7.89 -2.66
C HIS A 23 14.38 9.14 -2.13
N HIS A 24 13.65 10.19 -1.77
CA HIS A 24 14.26 11.36 -1.14
C HIS A 24 14.79 11.06 0.27
N ALA A 25 14.05 10.31 1.09
CA ALA A 25 14.48 9.94 2.43
C ALA A 25 15.71 9.00 2.44
N PHE A 26 15.87 8.17 1.41
CA PHE A 26 16.95 7.19 1.27
C PHE A 26 17.95 7.54 0.16
N ILE A 27 18.10 8.83 -0.16
CA ILE A 27 18.95 9.31 -1.26
C ILE A 27 20.43 8.93 -1.09
N GLU A 28 20.93 8.85 0.15
CA GLU A 28 22.32 8.48 0.46
C GLU A 28 22.63 7.02 0.15
N VAL A 29 21.60 6.17 0.05
CA VAL A 29 21.71 4.73 -0.24
C VAL A 29 21.07 4.36 -1.58
N ASP A 30 20.88 5.33 -2.47
CA ASP A 30 20.26 5.15 -3.80
C ASP A 30 18.89 4.44 -3.73
N GLY A 31 18.12 4.72 -2.67
CA GLY A 31 16.82 4.10 -2.45
C GLY A 31 16.85 2.62 -2.03
N ALA A 32 18.03 2.04 -1.80
CA ALA A 32 18.15 0.67 -1.34
C ALA A 32 17.64 0.53 0.10
N ASP A 33 16.51 -0.15 0.26
CA ASP A 33 15.88 -0.39 1.55
C ASP A 33 15.21 -1.78 1.55
N PRO A 34 15.85 -2.82 2.12
CA PRO A 34 15.24 -4.15 2.21
C PRO A 34 13.98 -4.17 3.09
N GLU A 35 13.84 -3.19 4.00
CA GLU A 35 12.73 -3.06 4.94
C GLU A 35 11.75 -1.95 4.50
N TRP A 36 11.75 -1.59 3.22
CA TRP A 36 10.88 -0.55 2.64
C TRP A 36 9.40 -0.66 3.04
N PRO A 37 8.79 -1.85 3.24
CA PRO A 37 7.38 -1.92 3.63
C PRO A 37 7.12 -1.25 4.99
N ILE A 38 8.09 -1.25 5.91
CA ILE A 38 7.97 -0.63 7.23
C ILE A 38 7.86 0.90 7.10
N TRP A 39 8.74 1.49 6.28
CA TRP A 39 8.74 2.94 6.04
C TRP A 39 7.48 3.36 5.28
N TYR A 40 7.10 2.62 4.23
CA TYR A 40 5.88 2.88 3.46
C TYR A 40 4.64 2.80 4.37
N ALA A 41 4.54 1.76 5.19
CA ALA A 41 3.42 1.60 6.11
C ALA A 41 3.27 2.80 7.06
N ALA A 42 4.38 3.29 7.63
CA ALA A 42 4.35 4.49 8.48
C ALA A 42 3.88 5.73 7.69
N TYR A 43 4.38 5.91 6.47
CA TYR A 43 4.05 7.06 5.62
C TYR A 43 2.58 7.06 5.19
N LEU A 44 2.07 5.90 4.78
CA LEU A 44 0.67 5.68 4.38
C LEU A 44 -0.27 5.87 5.57
N HIS A 45 0.01 5.20 6.70
CA HIS A 45 -0.82 5.28 7.90
C HIS A 45 -0.97 6.72 8.43
N ALA A 46 0.07 7.54 8.35
CA ALA A 46 0.02 8.94 8.76
C ALA A 46 -0.85 9.84 7.84
N ARG A 47 -1.12 9.42 6.60
CA ARG A 47 -1.85 10.22 5.58
C ARG A 47 -3.22 9.67 5.24
N LEU A 48 -3.39 8.37 5.41
CA LEU A 48 -4.60 7.62 5.15
C LEU A 48 -4.79 6.63 6.31
N PRO A 49 -5.19 7.11 7.49
CA PRO A 49 -5.33 6.25 8.67
C PRO A 49 -6.51 5.26 8.53
N GLU A 50 -7.47 5.57 7.66
CA GLU A 50 -8.60 4.71 7.33
C GLU A 50 -8.77 4.56 5.82
N LEU A 51 -9.25 3.39 5.40
CA LEU A 51 -9.60 3.09 4.02
C LEU A 51 -10.90 2.31 4.00
N GLN A 52 -11.91 2.80 3.25
CA GLN A 52 -13.28 2.25 3.27
C GLN A 52 -13.88 2.14 4.69
N GLY A 53 -13.54 3.07 5.59
CA GLY A 53 -14.00 3.08 6.98
C GLY A 53 -13.34 2.03 7.88
N VAL A 54 -12.28 1.36 7.40
CA VAL A 54 -11.46 0.45 8.20
C VAL A 54 -10.18 1.18 8.61
N ALA A 55 -9.99 1.34 9.92
CA ALA A 55 -8.75 1.87 10.49
C ALA A 55 -7.69 0.76 10.53
N LEU A 56 -6.68 0.86 9.67
CA LEU A 56 -5.61 -0.12 9.58
C LEU A 56 -4.47 0.26 10.52
N THR A 57 -3.99 -0.71 11.31
CA THR A 57 -2.75 -0.59 12.06
C THR A 57 -1.54 -0.52 11.12
N GLN A 58 -0.40 -0.02 11.60
CA GLN A 58 0.83 0.00 10.81
C GLN A 58 1.28 -1.42 10.38
N SER A 59 1.12 -2.43 11.25
CA SER A 59 1.44 -3.82 10.90
C SER A 59 0.57 -4.37 9.77
N GLU A 60 -0.69 -3.94 9.71
CA GLU A 60 -1.62 -4.34 8.65
C GLU A 60 -1.27 -3.66 7.32
N TRP A 61 -0.85 -2.40 7.35
CA TRP A 61 -0.26 -1.74 6.18
C TRP A 61 0.99 -2.48 5.68
N VAL A 62 1.90 -2.88 6.57
CA VAL A 62 3.08 -3.69 6.20
C VAL A 62 2.65 -4.99 5.53
N PHE A 63 1.69 -5.70 6.12
CA PHE A 63 1.17 -6.95 5.56
C PHE A 63 0.63 -6.74 4.14
N LEU A 64 -0.21 -5.72 3.92
CA LEU A 64 -0.81 -5.45 2.62
C LEU A 64 0.26 -5.15 1.55
N LEU A 65 1.27 -4.33 1.89
CA LEU A 65 2.38 -4.01 1.00
C LEU A 65 3.16 -5.27 0.60
N VAL A 66 3.51 -6.12 1.56
CA VAL A 66 4.22 -7.38 1.31
C VAL A 66 3.36 -8.34 0.50
N LEU A 67 2.07 -8.46 0.81
CA LEU A 67 1.16 -9.33 0.08
C LEU A 67 1.04 -8.91 -1.39
N ALA A 68 0.83 -7.62 -1.65
CA ALA A 68 0.71 -7.09 -3.00
C ALA A 68 1.99 -7.31 -3.81
N GLU A 69 3.17 -7.05 -3.22
CA GLU A 69 4.43 -7.31 -3.91
C GLU A 69 4.60 -8.79 -4.25
N GLN A 70 4.29 -9.67 -3.29
CA GLN A 70 4.41 -11.11 -3.51
C GLN A 70 3.43 -11.64 -4.57
N ARG A 71 2.22 -11.09 -4.66
CA ARG A 71 1.28 -11.43 -5.75
C ARG A 71 1.80 -10.92 -7.09
N ARG A 72 2.23 -9.66 -7.15
CA ARG A 72 2.78 -9.04 -8.36
C ARG A 72 3.97 -9.82 -8.93
N LEU A 73 4.93 -10.20 -8.08
CA LEU A 73 6.11 -10.97 -8.46
C LEU A 73 5.75 -12.37 -8.98
N ARG A 74 4.74 -13.02 -8.41
CA ARG A 74 4.25 -14.34 -8.90
C ARG A 74 3.55 -14.24 -10.24
N GLU A 75 2.82 -13.15 -10.49
CA GLU A 75 2.07 -12.92 -11.72
C GLU A 75 2.93 -12.38 -12.86
N GLY A 76 4.17 -11.96 -12.58
CA GLY A 76 5.12 -11.45 -13.58
C GLY A 76 4.74 -10.08 -14.17
N SER A 77 3.85 -9.34 -13.51
CA SER A 77 3.40 -8.02 -13.97
C SER A 77 4.33 -6.91 -13.49
N ASN A 78 4.88 -6.12 -14.42
CA ASN A 78 5.76 -4.99 -14.09
C ASN A 78 5.14 -3.61 -14.39
N GLU A 79 4.00 -3.58 -15.08
CA GLU A 79 3.32 -2.33 -15.42
C GLU A 79 2.32 -1.93 -14.33
N HIS A 80 2.39 -0.67 -13.89
CA HIS A 80 1.42 -0.02 -13.01
C HIS A 80 1.25 -0.62 -11.60
N TRP A 81 2.35 -0.94 -10.92
CA TRP A 81 2.29 -1.49 -9.56
C TRP A 81 1.50 -0.64 -8.54
N PRO A 82 1.45 0.73 -8.57
CA PRO A 82 0.65 1.47 -7.60
C PRO A 82 -0.84 1.18 -7.73
N ASP A 83 -1.34 1.08 -8.96
CA ASP A 83 -2.74 0.77 -9.26
C ASP A 83 -3.06 -0.70 -8.92
N TYR A 84 -2.11 -1.60 -9.16
CA TYR A 84 -2.21 -3.01 -8.75
C TYR A 84 -2.28 -3.15 -7.23
N TYR A 85 -1.37 -2.51 -6.49
CA TYR A 85 -1.34 -2.54 -5.03
C TYR A 85 -2.63 -1.98 -4.45
N ALA A 86 -3.10 -0.84 -4.99
CA ALA A 86 -4.37 -0.27 -4.57
C ALA A 86 -5.53 -1.26 -4.75
N SER A 87 -5.56 -1.97 -5.89
CA SER A 87 -6.57 -2.98 -6.16
C SER A 87 -6.50 -4.15 -5.16
N VAL A 88 -5.31 -4.67 -4.87
CA VAL A 88 -5.10 -5.75 -3.88
C VAL A 88 -5.54 -5.29 -2.49
N PHE A 89 -5.20 -4.07 -2.07
CA PHE A 89 -5.53 -3.60 -0.72
C PHE A 89 -7.05 -3.52 -0.53
N LEU A 90 -7.76 -2.95 -1.51
CA LEU A 90 -9.22 -2.85 -1.47
C LEU A 90 -9.90 -4.22 -1.59
N GLU A 91 -9.29 -5.16 -2.31
CA GLU A 91 -9.74 -6.55 -2.33
C GLU A 91 -9.66 -7.20 -0.95
N GLU A 92 -8.49 -7.15 -0.29
CA GLU A 92 -8.28 -7.75 1.01
C GLU A 92 -9.21 -7.15 2.08
N ILE A 93 -9.31 -5.82 2.12
CA ILE A 93 -10.21 -5.11 3.05
C ILE A 93 -11.65 -5.58 2.88
N ARG A 94 -12.12 -5.74 1.62
CA ARG A 94 -13.48 -6.23 1.33
C ARG A 94 -13.67 -7.68 1.76
N GLN A 95 -12.62 -8.49 1.73
CA GLN A 95 -12.63 -9.88 2.21
C GLN A 95 -12.51 -9.97 3.74
N GLY A 96 -12.31 -8.85 4.45
CA GLY A 96 -12.15 -8.81 5.91
C GLY A 96 -10.74 -9.15 6.39
N ASN A 97 -9.75 -9.15 5.49
CA ASN A 97 -8.32 -9.29 5.77
C ASN A 97 -7.71 -7.87 5.78
N PRO A 98 -6.75 -7.54 6.66
CA PRO A 98 -5.46 -8.23 6.69
C PRO A 98 -5.18 -9.12 7.91
N LEU A 99 -6.01 -9.08 8.96
CA LEU A 99 -5.92 -9.97 10.12
C LEU A 99 -7.31 -10.08 10.75
N SER A 100 -8.10 -11.09 10.35
CA SER A 100 -9.50 -11.26 10.76
C SER A 100 -9.79 -10.88 12.22
N ALA A 101 -10.64 -9.86 12.37
CA ALA A 101 -11.55 -9.56 13.47
C ALA A 101 -10.97 -9.14 14.85
N LYS A 102 -11.40 -7.95 15.28
CA LYS A 102 -12.08 -7.83 16.57
C LYS A 102 -13.52 -7.41 16.35
#